data_AF-A0A0D2B3J8-F1
#
_entry.id   AF-A0A0D2B3J8-F1
#
_cell.length_a   1.000
_cell.length_b   1.000
_cell.length_c   1.000
_cell.angle_alpha   90.00
_cell.angle_beta   90.00
_cell.angle_gamma   90.00
#
_symmetry.space_group_name_H-M   'P 1'
#
loop_
_entity.id
_entity.type
_entity.pdbx_description
1 polymer ?
#
loop_
_entity_poly.entity_id
_entity_poly.type
_entity_poly.pdbx_seq_one_letter_code
_entity_poly.pdbx_strand_id
1 'polypeptide(L)'
;MSNTPIADFDTPDPWMIRHNNSYYLTYTCGDRVDILMSPNMQDFRSRSHRITAWRPPPNTPWSVDLWAPELHYINGTWYIYFCAAHPGQGNPSHRTVILRSSSQDPMDVRGWTFLGPLKGLPDHWNIDATVFSVGGRLFCCYSGWPLGDFSDTQQDLFLVELANPEQALQNTLICISRAELPWERPDGGRRGVNEGPTWLSISGLGAGFEGIVYSANGSWTSDYTLGLLRLVPGSDPLLASSWQKRHQPLLKSCKDQGGPFGPGHASFIVPAVDDNGQGGHQQQVYCIYHATEHEGQGWANRKARVLCLHSHHFHPQAESCCCSMNPATAMMTGPIPGPGPGPGPGMMVYQGGGGTGAYGPPPPAGVTGRPDHGRPRQGGILYDLGNRVMNKLREF
;
A
#
# COMPACT_ATOMS: atom_id res chain seq x y z
N MET A 1 5.77 -12.53 9.16
CA MET A 1 5.45 -12.20 7.75
C MET A 1 6.73 -12.13 6.96
N SER A 2 6.85 -12.73 5.78
CA SER A 2 8.16 -12.85 5.10
C SER A 2 8.63 -11.56 4.42
N ASN A 3 7.76 -10.56 4.20
CA ASN A 3 8.05 -9.35 3.42
C ASN A 3 8.64 -9.63 2.00
N THR A 4 8.40 -10.85 1.51
CA THR A 4 8.73 -11.31 0.17
C THR A 4 7.57 -11.02 -0.78
N PRO A 5 7.80 -11.03 -2.10
CA PRO A 5 6.72 -10.99 -3.07
C PRO A 5 5.69 -12.10 -2.82
N ILE A 6 4.40 -11.73 -2.79
CA ILE A 6 3.29 -12.69 -2.62
C ILE A 6 2.76 -13.21 -3.95
N ALA A 7 3.09 -12.54 -5.06
CA ALA A 7 2.78 -12.90 -6.44
C ALA A 7 4.07 -13.14 -7.26
N ASP A 8 4.00 -13.99 -8.28
CA ASP A 8 5.09 -14.25 -9.26
C ASP A 8 5.01 -13.36 -10.50
N PHE A 9 3.93 -12.59 -10.66
CA PHE A 9 3.73 -11.55 -11.69
C PHE A 9 3.73 -10.15 -11.07
N ASP A 10 3.54 -9.11 -11.89
CA ASP A 10 3.45 -7.72 -11.42
C ASP A 10 2.07 -7.46 -10.84
N THR A 11 2.05 -6.84 -9.66
CA THR A 11 0.82 -6.51 -8.93
C THR A 11 0.93 -5.09 -8.35
N PRO A 12 0.99 -4.07 -9.22
CA PRO A 12 0.93 -2.68 -8.77
C PRO A 12 -0.42 -2.38 -8.11
N ASP A 13 -0.38 -1.45 -7.17
CA ASP A 13 -1.56 -0.93 -6.47
C ASP A 13 -2.41 -2.06 -5.82
N PRO A 14 -1.80 -2.92 -4.98
CA PRO A 14 -2.48 -4.09 -4.43
C PRO A 14 -3.51 -3.67 -3.38
N TRP A 15 -4.75 -4.10 -3.58
CA TRP A 15 -5.81 -3.97 -2.60
C TRP A 15 -6.24 -5.34 -2.10
N MET A 16 -6.02 -5.59 -0.81
CA MET A 16 -6.38 -6.83 -0.15
C MET A 16 -7.39 -6.64 0.96
N ILE A 17 -8.44 -7.47 0.94
CA ILE A 17 -9.42 -7.59 2.02
C ILE A 17 -9.53 -9.04 2.49
N ARG A 18 -10.05 -9.23 3.71
CA ARG A 18 -10.42 -10.55 4.23
C ARG A 18 -11.93 -10.67 4.30
N HIS A 19 -12.49 -11.77 3.77
CA HIS A 19 -13.91 -12.10 3.87
C HIS A 19 -14.10 -13.62 3.89
N ASN A 20 -15.00 -14.14 4.74
CA ASN A 20 -15.33 -15.58 4.88
C ASN A 20 -14.10 -16.52 4.78
N ASN A 21 -13.13 -16.35 5.69
CA ASN A 21 -11.89 -17.12 5.78
C ASN A 21 -10.97 -17.10 4.55
N SER A 22 -11.23 -16.22 3.58
CA SER A 22 -10.38 -16.02 2.42
C SER A 22 -9.86 -14.58 2.35
N TYR A 23 -8.77 -14.41 1.62
CA TYR A 23 -8.22 -13.12 1.23
C TYR A 23 -8.51 -12.91 -0.25
N TYR A 24 -8.98 -11.70 -0.57
CA TYR A 24 -9.24 -11.28 -1.94
C TYR A 24 -8.26 -10.18 -2.29
N LEU A 25 -7.60 -10.30 -3.44
CA LEU A 25 -6.60 -9.35 -3.94
C LEU A 25 -7.03 -8.84 -5.31
N THR A 26 -7.16 -7.52 -5.41
CA THR A 26 -7.25 -6.77 -6.66
C THR A 26 -5.95 -5.98 -6.87
N TYR A 27 -5.61 -5.66 -8.11
CA TYR A 27 -4.39 -4.94 -8.47
C TYR A 27 -4.54 -4.33 -9.86
N THR A 28 -3.66 -3.39 -10.21
CA THR A 28 -3.65 -2.75 -11.53
C THR A 28 -3.21 -3.74 -12.62
N CYS A 29 -4.16 -4.17 -13.46
CA CYS A 29 -3.89 -4.93 -14.69
C CYS A 29 -3.70 -4.03 -15.92
N GLY A 30 -4.24 -2.81 -15.91
CA GLY A 30 -4.23 -1.86 -17.03
C GLY A 30 -5.35 -2.02 -18.06
N ASP A 31 -5.81 -3.25 -18.34
CA ASP A 31 -6.81 -3.56 -19.39
C ASP A 31 -8.10 -4.19 -18.87
N ARG A 32 -8.16 -4.55 -17.58
CA ARG A 32 -9.26 -5.28 -16.95
C ARG A 32 -9.21 -5.15 -15.43
N VAL A 33 -10.25 -5.64 -14.77
CA VAL A 33 -10.31 -5.78 -13.31
C VAL A 33 -10.31 -7.27 -12.97
N ASP A 34 -9.22 -7.75 -12.36
CA ASP A 34 -9.11 -9.13 -11.87
C ASP A 34 -9.32 -9.16 -10.35
N ILE A 35 -9.93 -10.25 -9.87
CA ILE A 35 -10.01 -10.60 -8.44
C ILE A 35 -9.33 -11.94 -8.25
N LEU A 36 -8.34 -11.99 -7.36
CA LEU A 36 -7.70 -13.22 -6.92
C LEU A 36 -8.21 -13.58 -5.53
N MET A 37 -8.27 -14.87 -5.24
CA MET A 37 -8.68 -15.41 -3.94
C MET A 37 -7.66 -16.44 -3.45
N SER A 38 -7.29 -16.34 -2.17
CA SER A 38 -6.41 -17.28 -1.50
C SER A 38 -6.80 -17.46 -0.03
N PRO A 39 -6.67 -18.65 0.56
CA PRO A 39 -6.78 -18.82 2.01
C PRO A 39 -5.58 -18.26 2.77
N ASN A 40 -4.51 -17.86 2.09
CA ASN A 40 -3.28 -17.36 2.69
C ASN A 40 -2.89 -15.99 2.09
N MET A 41 -2.85 -14.94 2.91
CA MET A 41 -2.51 -13.60 2.45
C MET A 41 -1.10 -13.47 1.84
N GLN A 42 -0.22 -14.45 2.06
CA GLN A 42 1.14 -14.46 1.52
C GLN A 42 1.31 -15.30 0.24
N ASP A 43 0.22 -15.88 -0.30
CA ASP A 43 0.28 -16.74 -1.49
C ASP A 43 -0.82 -16.39 -2.50
N PHE A 44 -0.45 -15.55 -3.48
CA PHE A 44 -1.24 -15.16 -4.64
C PHE A 44 -0.46 -15.46 -5.94
N ARG A 45 0.29 -16.57 -5.95
CA ARG A 45 1.05 -16.99 -7.13
C ARG A 45 0.12 -17.43 -8.26
N SER A 46 0.66 -17.62 -9.45
CA SER A 46 -0.05 -18.01 -10.69
C SER A 46 -1.10 -19.13 -10.60
N ARG A 47 -1.07 -19.98 -9.56
CA ARG A 47 -2.07 -21.04 -9.31
C ARG A 47 -3.23 -20.61 -8.40
N SER A 48 -3.26 -19.38 -7.90
CA SER A 48 -4.36 -18.85 -7.10
C SER A 48 -5.66 -18.81 -7.89
N HIS A 49 -6.79 -18.97 -7.22
CA HIS A 49 -8.10 -18.82 -7.86
C HIS A 49 -8.26 -17.36 -8.33
N ARG A 50 -8.61 -17.17 -9.60
CA ARG A 50 -8.69 -15.86 -10.24
C ARG A 50 -9.90 -15.78 -11.17
N ILE A 51 -10.58 -14.65 -11.15
CA ILE A 51 -11.56 -14.25 -12.17
C ILE A 51 -11.23 -12.87 -12.74
N THR A 52 -11.72 -12.59 -13.93
CA THR A 52 -11.80 -11.23 -14.46
C THR A 52 -13.22 -10.72 -14.21
N ALA A 53 -13.39 -9.85 -13.21
CA ALA A 53 -14.69 -9.28 -12.86
C ALA A 53 -15.25 -8.41 -13.98
N TRP A 54 -14.36 -7.70 -14.69
CA TRP A 54 -14.76 -6.88 -15.82
C TRP A 54 -13.61 -6.62 -16.78
N ARG A 55 -13.95 -6.57 -18.07
CA ARG A 55 -13.09 -6.05 -19.13
C ARG A 55 -13.94 -5.12 -20.00
N PRO A 56 -13.51 -3.86 -20.22
CA PRO A 56 -14.26 -2.94 -21.06
C PRO A 56 -14.34 -3.44 -22.51
N PRO A 57 -15.44 -3.17 -23.22
CA PRO A 57 -15.43 -3.23 -24.67
C PRO A 57 -14.34 -2.29 -25.23
N PRO A 58 -13.64 -2.68 -26.29
CA PRO A 58 -12.57 -1.86 -26.85
C PRO A 58 -13.13 -0.54 -27.40
N ASN A 59 -12.35 0.54 -27.28
CA ASN A 59 -12.65 1.87 -27.83
C ASN A 59 -13.94 2.53 -27.29
N THR A 60 -14.40 2.17 -26.10
CA THR A 60 -15.51 2.87 -25.42
C THR A 60 -15.00 3.84 -24.36
N PRO A 61 -15.83 4.76 -23.84
CA PRO A 61 -15.50 5.48 -22.61
C PRO A 61 -15.02 4.55 -21.50
N TRP A 62 -14.03 4.99 -20.71
CA TRP A 62 -13.52 4.26 -19.55
C TRP A 62 -12.92 2.88 -19.89
N SER A 63 -12.25 2.76 -21.05
CA SER A 63 -11.75 1.47 -21.56
C SER A 63 -10.23 1.34 -21.62
N VAL A 64 -9.48 2.36 -21.19
CA VAL A 64 -8.02 2.38 -21.18
C VAL A 64 -7.49 2.85 -19.84
N ASP A 65 -6.26 2.49 -19.53
CA ASP A 65 -5.53 2.90 -18.32
C ASP A 65 -6.34 2.60 -17.04
N LEU A 66 -6.79 1.35 -16.92
CA LEU A 66 -7.54 0.90 -15.75
C LEU A 66 -6.58 0.67 -14.57
N TRP A 67 -6.67 1.51 -13.53
CA TRP A 67 -5.76 1.47 -12.39
C TRP A 67 -6.49 1.33 -11.05
N ALA A 68 -5.76 0.78 -10.08
CA ALA A 68 -6.06 0.73 -8.65
C ALA A 68 -7.49 0.25 -8.29
N PRO A 69 -7.92 -0.95 -8.72
CA PRO A 69 -9.19 -1.49 -8.28
C PRO A 69 -9.18 -1.85 -6.80
N GLU A 70 -10.13 -1.31 -6.04
CA GLU A 70 -10.42 -1.67 -4.64
C GLU A 70 -11.76 -2.40 -4.52
N LEU A 71 -11.74 -3.63 -4.00
CA LEU A 71 -12.93 -4.43 -3.70
C LEU A 71 -13.49 -4.08 -2.30
N HIS A 72 -14.74 -3.62 -2.24
CA HIS A 72 -15.43 -3.20 -1.03
C HIS A 72 -16.74 -3.98 -0.82
N TYR A 73 -17.06 -4.31 0.44
CA TYR A 73 -18.36 -4.87 0.81
C TYR A 73 -19.16 -3.86 1.63
N ILE A 74 -20.15 -3.22 1.00
CA ILE A 74 -20.89 -2.10 1.57
C ILE A 74 -22.37 -2.48 1.64
N ASN A 75 -22.93 -2.50 2.85
CA ASN A 75 -24.36 -2.78 3.10
C ASN A 75 -24.88 -4.05 2.39
N GLY A 76 -24.10 -5.13 2.40
CA GLY A 76 -24.49 -6.41 1.80
C GLY A 76 -24.24 -6.53 0.29
N THR A 77 -23.57 -5.53 -0.32
CA THR A 77 -23.29 -5.49 -1.75
C THR A 77 -21.79 -5.31 -2.00
N TRP A 78 -21.25 -6.04 -2.98
CA TRP A 78 -19.88 -5.85 -3.42
C TRP A 78 -19.76 -4.73 -4.45
N TYR A 79 -18.78 -3.87 -4.26
CA TYR A 79 -18.41 -2.79 -5.17
C TYR A 79 -16.93 -2.88 -5.50
N ILE A 80 -16.54 -2.47 -6.70
CA ILE A 80 -15.14 -2.20 -7.03
C ILE A 80 -15.02 -0.75 -7.49
N TYR A 81 -14.20 0.03 -6.80
CA TYR A 81 -13.82 1.39 -7.19
C TYR A 81 -12.46 1.32 -7.86
N PHE A 82 -12.31 1.95 -9.01
CA PHE A 82 -11.05 2.00 -9.77
C PHE A 82 -11.06 3.27 -10.62
N CYS A 83 -9.96 3.62 -11.27
CA CYS A 83 -9.99 4.68 -12.27
C CYS A 83 -9.76 4.13 -13.68
N ALA A 84 -10.30 4.85 -14.65
CA ALA A 84 -10.09 4.57 -16.07
C ALA A 84 -10.15 5.89 -16.85
N ALA A 85 -9.64 5.85 -18.07
CA ALA A 85 -9.59 6.99 -18.98
C ALA A 85 -10.41 6.77 -20.27
N HIS A 86 -10.62 7.86 -21.01
CA HIS A 86 -11.17 7.80 -22.36
C HIS A 86 -10.06 7.53 -23.39
N PRO A 87 -10.26 6.57 -24.31
CA PRO A 87 -9.36 6.37 -25.44
C PRO A 87 -9.12 7.68 -26.21
N GLY A 88 -7.85 8.00 -26.47
CA GLY A 88 -7.45 9.18 -27.24
C GLY A 88 -7.50 10.52 -26.50
N GLN A 89 -7.90 10.57 -25.24
CA GLN A 89 -7.90 11.81 -24.44
C GLN A 89 -6.76 11.91 -23.42
N GLY A 90 -6.03 10.80 -23.19
CA GLY A 90 -4.85 10.76 -22.34
C GLY A 90 -5.14 10.88 -20.84
N ASN A 91 -4.07 11.10 -20.06
CA ASN A 91 -4.11 11.12 -18.61
C ASN A 91 -5.18 12.06 -18.01
N PRO A 92 -5.39 13.31 -18.49
CA PRO A 92 -6.38 14.24 -17.92
C PRO A 92 -7.83 13.70 -17.87
N SER A 93 -8.13 12.68 -18.68
CA SER A 93 -9.46 12.09 -18.75
C SER A 93 -9.77 11.12 -17.62
N HIS A 94 -8.82 10.72 -16.77
CA HIS A 94 -9.06 9.75 -15.70
C HIS A 94 -10.17 10.19 -14.73
N ARG A 95 -11.11 9.28 -14.46
CA ARG A 95 -12.12 9.42 -13.41
C ARG A 95 -12.24 8.13 -12.62
N THR A 96 -12.65 8.26 -11.36
CA THR A 96 -13.16 7.15 -10.54
C THR A 96 -14.42 6.58 -11.18
N VAL A 97 -14.40 5.28 -11.43
CA VAL A 97 -15.47 4.47 -12.02
C VAL A 97 -15.77 3.26 -11.14
N ILE A 98 -16.97 2.69 -11.30
CA ILE A 98 -17.51 1.72 -10.34
C ILE A 98 -18.02 0.45 -11.03
N LEU A 99 -17.69 -0.71 -10.45
CA LEU A 99 -18.43 -1.95 -10.64
C LEU A 99 -19.31 -2.23 -9.42
N ARG A 100 -20.48 -2.84 -9.65
CA ARG A 100 -21.34 -3.39 -8.59
C ARG A 100 -21.64 -4.85 -8.88
N SER A 101 -21.59 -5.69 -7.86
CA SER A 101 -22.03 -7.09 -7.96
C SER A 101 -23.48 -7.24 -7.50
N SER A 102 -24.24 -8.03 -8.25
CA SER A 102 -25.53 -8.60 -7.83
C SER A 102 -25.38 -9.93 -7.08
N SER A 103 -24.18 -10.51 -7.08
CA SER A 103 -23.85 -11.75 -6.37
C SER A 103 -23.32 -11.46 -4.98
N GLN A 104 -23.57 -12.38 -4.04
CA GLN A 104 -22.96 -12.38 -2.72
C GLN A 104 -21.54 -12.99 -2.73
N ASP A 105 -21.22 -13.78 -3.75
CA ASP A 105 -19.86 -14.27 -4.01
C ASP A 105 -19.15 -13.28 -4.95
N PRO A 106 -18.07 -12.59 -4.48
CA PRO A 106 -17.32 -11.67 -5.33
C PRO A 106 -16.59 -12.40 -6.48
N MET A 107 -16.46 -13.73 -6.43
CA MET A 107 -15.87 -14.55 -7.49
C MET A 107 -16.88 -14.97 -8.58
N ASP A 108 -18.18 -14.65 -8.47
CA ASP A 108 -19.12 -14.88 -9.58
C ASP A 108 -19.00 -13.77 -10.63
N VAL A 109 -18.31 -14.06 -11.72
CA VAL A 109 -18.13 -13.16 -12.87
C VAL A 109 -19.43 -12.60 -13.43
N ARG A 110 -20.54 -13.36 -13.35
CA ARG A 110 -21.85 -12.92 -13.88
C ARG A 110 -22.51 -11.86 -13.00
N GLY A 111 -22.04 -11.71 -11.76
CA GLY A 111 -22.59 -10.76 -10.81
C GLY A 111 -22.24 -9.30 -11.14
N TRP A 112 -21.10 -9.07 -11.80
CA TRP A 112 -20.50 -7.75 -11.95
C TRP A 112 -21.11 -6.93 -13.09
N THR A 113 -21.46 -5.68 -12.78
CA THR A 113 -21.97 -4.69 -13.74
C THR A 113 -21.17 -3.40 -13.63
N PHE A 114 -20.74 -2.85 -14.77
CA PHE A 114 -20.11 -1.54 -14.84
C PHE A 114 -21.16 -0.43 -14.77
N LEU A 115 -20.98 0.51 -13.84
CA LEU A 115 -21.92 1.60 -13.58
C LEU A 115 -21.48 2.93 -14.20
N GLY A 116 -20.23 3.04 -14.66
CA GLY A 116 -19.65 4.31 -15.10
C GLY A 116 -18.99 5.09 -13.95
N PRO A 117 -18.77 6.40 -14.12
CA PRO A 117 -18.09 7.23 -13.14
C PRO A 117 -18.89 7.41 -11.84
N LEU A 118 -18.20 7.60 -10.72
CA LEU A 118 -18.83 8.01 -9.46
C LEU A 118 -19.57 9.33 -9.66
N LYS A 119 -20.89 9.31 -9.50
CA LYS A 119 -21.73 10.47 -9.78
C LYS A 119 -21.52 11.54 -8.71
N GLY A 120 -21.67 12.81 -9.09
CA GLY A 120 -21.59 13.95 -8.17
C GLY A 120 -20.17 14.42 -7.83
N LEU A 121 -19.12 13.77 -8.35
CA LEU A 121 -17.79 14.39 -8.36
C LEU A 121 -17.74 15.53 -9.38
N PRO A 122 -16.95 16.60 -9.13
CA PRO A 122 -16.68 17.59 -10.15
C PRO A 122 -15.92 16.97 -11.32
N ASP A 123 -16.03 17.58 -12.49
CA ASP A 123 -15.33 17.12 -13.68
C ASP A 123 -13.84 17.55 -13.64
N HIS A 124 -13.04 16.80 -12.90
CA HIS A 124 -11.58 16.95 -12.83
C HIS A 124 -10.90 15.58 -12.76
N TRP A 125 -9.61 15.56 -13.04
CA TRP A 125 -8.79 14.36 -12.91
C TRP A 125 -8.87 13.80 -11.49
N ASN A 126 -9.26 12.53 -11.36
CA ASN A 126 -9.27 11.83 -10.08
C ASN A 126 -9.01 10.32 -10.26
N ILE A 127 -8.18 9.78 -9.36
CA ILE A 127 -7.78 8.37 -9.29
C ILE A 127 -7.78 7.87 -7.85
N ASP A 128 -7.54 6.57 -7.69
CA ASP A 128 -7.24 5.93 -6.39
C ASP A 128 -8.32 6.19 -5.33
N ALA A 129 -9.59 6.02 -5.70
CA ALA A 129 -10.68 6.22 -4.77
C ALA A 129 -10.79 5.07 -3.76
N THR A 130 -10.74 5.43 -2.47
CA THR A 130 -11.05 4.54 -1.36
C THR A 130 -12.32 4.99 -0.65
N VAL A 131 -13.15 4.02 -0.24
CA VAL A 131 -14.45 4.28 0.40
C VAL A 131 -14.47 3.72 1.81
N PHE A 132 -14.97 4.50 2.76
CA PHE A 132 -14.99 4.13 4.17
C PHE A 132 -16.12 4.83 4.94
N SER A 133 -16.45 4.31 6.12
CA SER A 133 -17.50 4.86 6.98
C SER A 133 -16.93 5.45 8.27
N VAL A 134 -17.36 6.66 8.62
CA VAL A 134 -17.02 7.33 9.90
C VAL A 134 -18.31 7.88 10.50
N GLY A 135 -18.60 7.53 11.76
CA GLY A 135 -19.80 8.01 12.45
C GLY A 135 -21.12 7.66 11.73
N GLY A 136 -21.17 6.53 11.00
CA GLY A 136 -22.34 6.11 10.23
C GLY A 136 -22.54 6.81 8.88
N ARG A 137 -21.65 7.75 8.52
CA ARG A 137 -21.62 8.42 7.21
C ARG A 137 -20.61 7.74 6.30
N LEU A 138 -20.90 7.66 5.02
CA LEU A 138 -20.05 7.07 4.00
C LEU A 138 -19.23 8.17 3.31
N PHE A 139 -17.94 7.96 3.14
CA PHE A 139 -17.03 8.91 2.49
C PHE A 139 -16.23 8.24 1.39
N CYS A 140 -15.82 9.04 0.42
CA CYS A 140 -14.83 8.69 -0.59
C CYS A 140 -13.64 9.64 -0.47
N CYS A 141 -12.43 9.09 -0.33
CA CYS A 141 -11.19 9.84 -0.45
C CYS A 141 -10.47 9.41 -1.73
N TYR A 142 -9.93 10.36 -2.48
CA TYR A 142 -9.29 10.09 -3.77
C TYR A 142 -8.12 11.06 -4.01
N SER A 143 -7.21 10.67 -4.91
CA SER A 143 -6.16 11.56 -5.43
C SER A 143 -6.73 12.38 -6.57
N GLY A 144 -6.55 13.70 -6.55
CA GLY A 144 -7.06 14.58 -7.59
C GLY A 144 -6.09 15.71 -7.92
N TRP A 145 -6.19 16.22 -9.14
CA TRP A 145 -5.59 17.52 -9.45
C TRP A 145 -6.41 18.62 -8.75
N PRO A 146 -5.76 19.69 -8.26
CA PRO A 146 -6.47 20.85 -7.77
C PRO A 146 -7.56 21.30 -8.74
N LEU A 147 -8.73 21.67 -8.21
CA LEU A 147 -9.86 22.06 -9.06
C LEU A 147 -9.48 23.24 -9.97
N GLY A 148 -9.64 23.06 -11.28
CA GLY A 148 -9.25 24.04 -12.29
C GLY A 148 -7.78 23.99 -12.71
N ASP A 149 -6.97 23.10 -12.11
CA ASP A 149 -5.62 22.80 -12.55
C ASP A 149 -5.61 21.60 -13.52
N PHE A 150 -4.87 21.75 -14.62
CA PHE A 150 -4.71 20.76 -15.69
C PHE A 150 -3.24 20.51 -16.02
N SER A 151 -2.32 20.95 -15.15
CA SER A 151 -0.87 20.97 -15.40
C SER A 151 -0.17 19.62 -15.20
N ASP A 152 -0.82 18.65 -14.55
CA ASP A 152 -0.19 17.39 -14.10
C ASP A 152 1.07 17.62 -13.22
N THR A 153 1.03 18.68 -12.41
CA THR A 153 2.13 19.03 -11.49
C THR A 153 1.79 18.87 -10.02
N GLN A 154 0.52 18.74 -9.67
CA GLN A 154 0.08 18.63 -8.29
C GLN A 154 -1.05 17.59 -8.18
N GLN A 155 -0.88 16.65 -7.26
CA GLN A 155 -1.92 15.73 -6.82
C GLN A 155 -2.11 15.88 -5.32
N ASP A 156 -3.36 16.09 -4.91
CA ASP A 156 -3.78 16.31 -3.54
C ASP A 156 -4.89 15.32 -3.17
N LEU A 157 -5.09 15.09 -1.87
CA LEU A 157 -6.17 14.23 -1.40
C LEU A 157 -7.44 15.04 -1.18
N PHE A 158 -8.52 14.58 -1.81
CA PHE A 158 -9.85 15.12 -1.65
C PHE A 158 -10.73 14.14 -0.89
N LEU A 159 -11.69 14.67 -0.14
CA LEU A 159 -12.69 13.92 0.60
C LEU A 159 -14.08 14.45 0.25
N VAL A 160 -15.02 13.53 0.03
CA VAL A 160 -16.42 13.86 -0.22
C VAL A 160 -17.32 12.86 0.51
N GLU A 161 -18.44 13.32 1.03
CA GLU A 161 -19.48 12.44 1.57
C GLU A 161 -20.27 11.78 0.43
N LEU A 162 -20.64 10.52 0.62
CA LEU A 162 -21.45 9.74 -0.30
C LEU A 162 -22.87 9.60 0.25
N ALA A 163 -23.86 9.95 -0.57
CA ALA A 163 -25.27 9.69 -0.27
C ALA A 163 -25.58 8.19 -0.30
N ASN A 164 -24.87 7.46 -1.16
CA ASN A 164 -24.85 6.01 -1.29
C ASN A 164 -23.56 5.63 -2.03
N PRO A 165 -23.19 4.33 -2.14
CA PRO A 165 -21.94 3.89 -2.77
C PRO A 165 -21.69 4.41 -4.20
N GLU A 166 -22.71 4.91 -4.90
CA GLU A 166 -22.65 5.31 -6.32
C GLU A 166 -22.81 6.83 -6.54
N GLN A 167 -23.02 7.62 -5.47
CA GLN A 167 -23.36 9.04 -5.56
C GLN A 167 -22.68 9.86 -4.45
N ALA A 168 -21.79 10.75 -4.86
CA ALA A 168 -21.19 11.77 -4.01
C ALA A 168 -22.10 13.00 -3.82
N LEU A 169 -21.99 13.63 -2.66
CA LEU A 169 -22.60 14.92 -2.33
C LEU A 169 -21.60 16.03 -2.65
N GLN A 170 -21.64 16.53 -3.89
CA GLN A 170 -20.63 17.47 -4.42
C GLN A 170 -20.34 18.66 -3.51
N ASN A 171 -21.36 19.19 -2.82
CA ASN A 171 -21.25 20.34 -1.92
C ASN A 171 -20.46 20.05 -0.63
N THR A 172 -20.06 18.81 -0.39
CA THR A 172 -19.23 18.38 0.76
C THR A 172 -17.77 18.21 0.41
N LEU A 173 -17.39 18.35 -0.87
CA LEU A 173 -16.03 18.13 -1.32
C LEU A 173 -15.05 19.10 -0.65
N ILE A 174 -14.01 18.55 -0.04
CA ILE A 174 -12.90 19.31 0.53
C ILE A 174 -11.55 18.70 0.16
N CYS A 175 -10.49 19.51 0.14
CA CYS A 175 -9.11 19.02 0.10
C CYS A 175 -8.63 18.82 1.54
N ILE A 176 -8.18 17.60 1.88
CA ILE A 176 -7.74 17.22 3.23
C ILE A 176 -6.22 17.14 3.35
N SER A 177 -5.49 17.04 2.24
CA SER A 177 -4.04 16.99 2.23
C SER A 177 -3.50 17.53 0.92
N ARG A 178 -2.53 18.45 1.01
CA ARG A 178 -1.75 18.93 -0.14
C ARG A 178 -0.34 18.40 -0.11
N ALA A 179 0.21 17.97 -1.26
CA ALA A 179 1.59 17.48 -1.32
C ALA A 179 2.60 18.64 -1.22
N GLU A 180 2.96 19.03 0.00
CA GLU A 180 3.74 20.23 0.31
C GLU A 180 5.07 19.92 1.00
N LEU A 181 5.17 18.78 1.70
CA LEU A 181 6.39 18.40 2.40
C LEU A 181 7.48 18.00 1.40
N PRO A 182 8.77 18.27 1.69
CA PRO A 182 9.85 17.99 0.74
C PRO A 182 9.90 16.52 0.24
N TRP A 183 9.55 15.56 1.08
CA TRP A 183 9.54 14.13 0.72
C TRP A 183 8.32 13.72 -0.12
N GLU A 184 7.31 14.59 -0.25
CA GLU A 184 6.12 14.36 -1.09
C GLU A 184 6.35 14.82 -2.54
N ARG A 185 7.49 15.45 -2.83
CA ARG A 185 7.70 16.22 -4.06
C ARG A 185 8.84 15.64 -4.92
N PRO A 186 8.54 14.84 -5.95
CA PRO A 186 9.55 14.33 -6.88
C PRO A 186 10.14 15.43 -7.78
N ASP A 187 11.06 15.03 -8.65
CA ASP A 187 11.54 15.85 -9.77
C ASP A 187 12.15 17.20 -9.35
N GLY A 188 12.82 17.21 -8.19
CA GLY A 188 13.44 18.41 -7.61
C GLY A 188 12.42 19.41 -7.05
N GLY A 189 11.24 18.94 -6.65
CA GLY A 189 10.18 19.78 -6.09
C GLY A 189 9.18 20.31 -7.12
N ARG A 190 9.37 20.01 -8.41
CA ARG A 190 8.52 20.51 -9.51
C ARG A 190 7.13 19.87 -9.53
N ARG A 191 7.01 18.66 -9.01
CA ARG A 191 5.73 17.96 -8.85
C ARG A 191 5.44 17.72 -7.38
N GLY A 192 4.16 17.67 -7.00
CA GLY A 192 3.70 17.20 -5.70
C GLY A 192 2.77 16.02 -5.87
N VAL A 193 2.98 14.94 -5.12
CA VAL A 193 2.16 13.73 -5.19
C VAL A 193 1.66 13.35 -3.81
N ASN A 194 0.35 13.33 -3.63
CA ASN A 194 -0.35 12.57 -2.62
C ASN A 194 -1.37 11.70 -3.35
N GLU A 195 -1.15 10.39 -3.43
CA GLU A 195 -2.00 9.44 -4.16
C GLU A 195 -2.24 8.15 -3.35
N GLY A 196 -2.98 7.18 -3.88
CA GLY A 196 -3.26 5.90 -3.19
C GLY A 196 -3.73 6.03 -1.73
N PRO A 197 -4.76 6.85 -1.41
CA PRO A 197 -5.28 6.93 -0.05
C PRO A 197 -5.91 5.60 0.36
N THR A 198 -5.76 5.24 1.63
CA THR A 198 -6.45 4.11 2.25
C THR A 198 -6.86 4.48 3.65
N TRP A 199 -8.13 4.26 3.97
CA TRP A 199 -8.62 4.43 5.32
C TRP A 199 -8.14 3.33 6.26
N LEU A 200 -7.69 3.71 7.44
CA LEU A 200 -7.21 2.80 8.47
C LEU A 200 -7.73 3.23 9.84
N SER A 201 -8.34 2.29 10.55
CA SER A 201 -8.80 2.44 11.92
C SER A 201 -8.17 1.33 12.78
N ILE A 202 -7.36 1.74 13.76
CA ILE A 202 -6.63 0.88 14.69
C ILE A 202 -7.16 1.19 16.09
N SER A 203 -7.74 0.18 16.74
CA SER A 203 -8.31 0.28 18.08
C SER A 203 -7.42 -0.41 19.12
N GLY A 204 -7.20 0.20 20.29
CA GLY A 204 -6.39 -0.41 21.36
C GLY A 204 -5.97 0.54 22.47
N LEU A 205 -5.56 0.00 23.63
CA LEU A 205 -5.10 0.73 24.82
C LEU A 205 -3.82 1.53 24.51
N GLY A 206 -3.99 2.80 24.13
CA GLY A 206 -2.94 3.74 23.75
C GLY A 206 -3.45 4.84 22.81
N ALA A 207 -2.54 5.52 22.10
CA ALA A 207 -2.86 6.54 21.10
C ALA A 207 -3.30 5.89 19.78
N GLY A 208 -4.54 5.38 19.73
CA GLY A 208 -5.14 4.82 18.51
C GLY A 208 -5.01 5.73 17.28
N PHE A 209 -5.08 5.12 16.10
CA PHE A 209 -5.02 5.82 14.81
C PHE A 209 -6.32 5.62 14.05
N GLU A 210 -6.87 6.72 13.58
CA GLU A 210 -7.99 6.75 12.66
C GLU A 210 -7.64 7.82 11.62
N GLY A 211 -7.64 7.47 10.34
CA GLY A 211 -7.22 8.39 9.29
C GLY A 211 -6.87 7.72 7.97
N ILE A 212 -6.17 8.48 7.13
CA ILE A 212 -5.73 8.06 5.80
C ILE A 212 -4.23 7.75 5.86
N VAL A 213 -3.86 6.57 5.37
CA VAL A 213 -2.51 6.30 4.87
C VAL A 213 -2.51 6.64 3.39
N TYR A 214 -1.51 7.34 2.89
CA TYR A 214 -1.43 7.71 1.48
C TYR A 214 -0.02 7.50 0.97
N SER A 215 0.16 7.50 -0.34
CA SER A 215 1.45 7.43 -0.97
C SER A 215 1.91 8.81 -1.44
N ALA A 216 3.20 9.05 -1.40
CA ALA A 216 3.78 10.31 -1.84
C ALA A 216 5.12 10.09 -2.55
N ASN A 217 5.64 11.19 -3.12
CA ASN A 217 6.72 11.15 -4.10
C ASN A 217 6.25 10.48 -5.41
N GLY A 218 7.10 10.38 -6.42
CA GLY A 218 6.70 9.81 -7.71
C GLY A 218 6.69 8.29 -7.68
N SER A 219 5.59 7.64 -8.10
CA SER A 219 5.50 6.17 -8.25
C SER A 219 6.46 5.59 -9.31
N TRP A 220 7.07 6.45 -10.14
CA TRP A 220 8.16 6.13 -11.06
C TRP A 220 9.56 6.20 -10.42
N THR A 221 9.65 6.51 -9.13
CA THR A 221 10.91 6.68 -8.39
C THR A 221 11.09 5.57 -7.35
N SER A 222 12.33 5.37 -6.91
CA SER A 222 12.62 4.49 -5.77
C SER A 222 12.40 5.15 -4.40
N ASP A 223 11.95 6.41 -4.40
CA ASP A 223 11.68 7.21 -3.20
C ASP A 223 10.17 7.34 -2.92
N TYR A 224 9.33 6.62 -3.69
CA TYR A 224 7.92 6.43 -3.39
C TYR A 224 7.74 5.87 -1.97
N THR A 225 6.81 6.45 -1.20
CA THR A 225 6.75 6.24 0.25
C THR A 225 5.33 6.40 0.77
N LEU A 226 5.03 5.84 1.95
CA LEU A 226 3.73 6.02 2.61
C LEU A 226 3.77 7.16 3.64
N GLY A 227 2.78 8.04 3.63
CA GLY A 227 2.50 9.10 4.61
C GLY A 227 1.29 8.80 5.49
N LEU A 228 1.07 9.63 6.52
CA LEU A 228 -0.10 9.54 7.40
C LEU A 228 -0.83 10.88 7.51
N LEU A 229 -2.15 10.82 7.43
CA LEU A 229 -3.05 11.92 7.69
C LEU A 229 -4.09 11.47 8.72
N ARG A 230 -3.87 11.84 9.97
CA ARG A 230 -4.71 11.41 11.10
C ARG A 230 -5.96 12.28 11.21
N LEU A 231 -7.12 11.66 11.35
CA LEU A 231 -8.35 12.34 11.75
C LEU A 231 -8.28 12.66 13.25
N VAL A 232 -8.51 13.92 13.61
CA VAL A 232 -8.56 14.35 15.01
C VAL A 232 -9.77 13.68 15.69
N PRO A 233 -9.60 13.00 16.84
CA PRO A 233 -10.69 12.31 17.50
C PRO A 233 -11.88 13.24 17.79
N GLY A 234 -13.09 12.81 17.42
CA GLY A 234 -14.33 13.56 17.64
C GLY A 234 -14.52 14.79 16.74
N SER A 235 -13.64 15.03 15.77
CA SER A 235 -13.79 16.12 14.80
C SER A 235 -14.63 15.70 13.59
N ASP A 236 -15.17 16.69 12.85
CA ASP A 236 -15.91 16.44 11.61
C ASP A 236 -14.92 16.18 10.46
N PRO A 237 -14.97 15.01 9.76
CA PRO A 237 -14.11 14.73 8.63
C PRO A 237 -14.19 15.77 7.50
N LEU A 238 -15.30 16.50 7.38
CA LEU A 238 -15.50 17.53 6.35
C LEU A 238 -14.89 18.91 6.70
N LEU A 239 -14.00 18.98 7.69
CA LEU A 239 -13.19 20.17 7.96
C LEU A 239 -11.72 19.86 7.70
N ALA A 240 -11.03 20.68 6.90
CA ALA A 240 -9.60 20.50 6.63
C ALA A 240 -8.76 20.51 7.93
N SER A 241 -9.16 21.31 8.93
CA SER A 241 -8.51 21.37 10.25
C SER A 241 -8.63 20.09 11.08
N SER A 242 -9.52 19.18 10.71
CA SER A 242 -9.68 17.87 11.36
C SER A 242 -8.59 16.89 10.99
N TRP A 243 -7.72 17.22 10.03
CA TRP A 243 -6.71 16.33 9.50
C TRP A 243 -5.30 16.77 9.89
N GLN A 244 -4.58 15.91 10.61
CA GLN A 244 -3.22 16.13 11.07
C GLN A 244 -2.25 15.32 10.23
N LYS A 245 -1.49 15.99 9.37
CA LYS A 245 -0.43 15.37 8.56
C LYS A 245 0.80 15.08 9.41
N ARG A 246 1.32 13.85 9.31
CA ARG A 246 2.61 13.48 9.91
C ARG A 246 3.76 14.05 9.08
N HIS A 247 4.74 14.66 9.76
CA HIS A 247 5.87 15.32 9.09
C HIS A 247 6.89 14.37 8.44
N GLN A 248 6.95 13.10 8.87
CA GLN A 248 7.83 12.08 8.31
C GLN A 248 7.01 10.93 7.71
N PRO A 249 7.53 10.22 6.70
CA PRO A 249 6.85 9.05 6.14
C PRO A 249 6.60 7.96 7.19
N LEU A 250 5.51 7.21 7.02
CA LEU A 250 5.27 5.94 7.71
C LEU A 250 6.26 4.87 7.24
N LEU A 251 6.36 4.63 5.93
CA LEU A 251 7.12 3.51 5.37
C LEU A 251 7.93 3.99 4.17
N LYS A 252 9.25 3.75 4.18
CA LYS A 252 10.17 4.19 3.13
C LYS A 252 11.19 3.10 2.79
N SER A 253 11.83 3.26 1.64
CA SER A 253 12.99 2.46 1.27
C SER A 253 14.21 2.71 2.15
N CYS A 254 14.92 1.63 2.48
CA CYS A 254 16.26 1.66 3.06
C CYS A 254 17.24 1.18 2.00
N LYS A 255 17.67 2.11 1.16
CA LYS A 255 18.51 1.79 -0.01
C LYS A 255 19.84 1.14 0.38
N ASP A 256 20.36 1.54 1.53
CA ASP A 256 21.53 0.97 2.19
C ASP A 256 21.35 -0.50 2.60
N GLN A 257 20.12 -0.98 2.71
CA GLN A 257 19.77 -2.37 3.02
C GLN A 257 19.41 -3.22 1.79
N GLY A 258 19.55 -2.67 0.58
CA GLY A 258 19.37 -3.43 -0.67
C GLY A 258 17.93 -3.62 -1.13
N GLY A 259 16.97 -2.91 -0.54
CA GLY A 259 15.57 -2.90 -0.96
C GLY A 259 14.62 -3.72 -0.06
N PRO A 260 13.32 -3.77 -0.38
CA PRO A 260 12.71 -3.33 -1.64
C PRO A 260 12.62 -1.80 -1.82
N PHE A 261 12.33 -1.34 -3.04
CA PHE A 261 12.41 0.06 -3.43
C PHE A 261 11.04 0.66 -3.77
N GLY A 262 10.79 1.90 -3.35
CA GLY A 262 9.54 2.62 -3.59
C GLY A 262 8.29 1.95 -3.00
N PRO A 263 8.20 1.67 -1.68
CA PRO A 263 7.00 1.12 -1.08
C PRO A 263 5.81 2.10 -1.17
N GLY A 264 4.72 1.68 -1.78
CA GLY A 264 3.52 2.52 -1.82
C GLY A 264 2.26 1.81 -2.29
N HIS A 265 1.21 2.62 -2.45
CA HIS A 265 -0.17 2.28 -2.76
C HIS A 265 -0.60 1.03 -1.97
N ALA A 266 -0.82 1.22 -0.67
CA ALA A 266 -0.92 0.12 0.28
C ALA A 266 -2.32 -0.03 0.87
N SER A 267 -2.81 -1.27 0.95
CA SER A 267 -3.99 -1.63 1.73
C SER A 267 -3.62 -2.23 3.08
N PHE A 268 -4.59 -2.34 3.99
CA PHE A 268 -4.34 -2.79 5.35
C PHE A 268 -5.34 -3.83 5.82
N ILE A 269 -4.85 -4.82 6.57
CA ILE A 269 -5.68 -5.75 7.34
C ILE A 269 -5.32 -5.60 8.82
N VAL A 270 -6.31 -5.19 9.61
CA VAL A 270 -6.20 -5.12 11.06
C VAL A 270 -6.91 -6.33 11.66
N PRO A 271 -6.19 -7.34 12.17
CA PRO A 271 -6.81 -8.50 12.80
C PRO A 271 -7.54 -8.11 14.10
N ALA A 272 -8.68 -8.79 14.35
CA ALA A 272 -9.52 -8.53 15.51
C ALA A 272 -8.88 -8.97 16.85
N VAL A 273 -7.95 -9.93 16.80
CA VAL A 273 -7.14 -10.40 17.93
C VAL A 273 -5.70 -10.44 17.44
N ASP A 274 -4.74 -10.10 18.29
CA ASP A 274 -3.33 -10.28 17.98
C ASP A 274 -3.06 -11.78 17.70
N ASP A 275 -2.65 -12.10 16.47
CA ASP A 275 -2.45 -13.48 16.00
C ASP A 275 -1.37 -14.23 16.81
N ASN A 276 -0.58 -13.53 17.63
CA ASN A 276 0.44 -14.14 18.49
C ASN A 276 -0.06 -14.57 19.88
N GLY A 277 -1.35 -14.34 20.22
CA GLY A 277 -1.92 -14.74 21.51
C GLY A 277 -1.27 -14.08 22.74
N GLN A 278 -0.31 -13.19 22.54
CA GLN A 278 0.23 -12.32 23.57
C GLN A 278 -0.73 -11.13 23.65
N GLY A 279 -1.56 -11.09 24.70
CA GLY A 279 -2.41 -9.95 25.01
C GLY A 279 -1.59 -8.72 25.40
N GLY A 280 -0.83 -8.19 24.45
CA GLY A 280 -0.02 -6.99 24.58
C GLY A 280 -0.76 -5.74 24.12
N HIS A 281 -0.33 -4.59 24.62
CA HIS A 281 -0.87 -3.26 24.33
C HIS A 281 -0.73 -2.80 22.86
N GLN A 282 -0.27 -3.63 21.93
CA GLN A 282 0.04 -3.25 20.55
C GLN A 282 -0.67 -4.14 19.53
N GLN A 283 -1.58 -3.56 18.76
CA GLN A 283 -2.31 -4.27 17.70
C GLN A 283 -1.40 -4.46 16.47
N GLN A 284 -1.37 -5.68 15.93
CA GLN A 284 -0.73 -5.95 14.62
C GLN A 284 -1.52 -5.29 13.49
N VAL A 285 -0.82 -4.86 12.46
CA VAL A 285 -1.39 -4.27 11.24
C VAL A 285 -0.64 -4.85 10.05
N TYR A 286 -1.32 -5.63 9.23
CA TYR A 286 -0.74 -6.15 7.99
C TYR A 286 -0.83 -5.07 6.92
N CYS A 287 0.33 -4.58 6.47
CA CYS A 287 0.47 -3.63 5.37
C CYS A 287 0.74 -4.40 4.08
N ILE A 288 -0.20 -4.34 3.14
CA ILE A 288 -0.08 -4.92 1.80
C ILE A 288 0.29 -3.78 0.87
N TYR A 289 1.47 -3.82 0.27
CA TYR A 289 2.00 -2.72 -0.53
C TYR A 289 2.75 -3.25 -1.74
N HIS A 290 2.93 -2.44 -2.78
CA HIS A 290 3.86 -2.79 -3.86
C HIS A 290 5.22 -2.13 -3.65
N ALA A 291 6.26 -2.77 -4.15
CA ALA A 291 7.59 -2.19 -4.29
C ALA A 291 8.36 -2.94 -5.39
N THR A 292 9.41 -2.31 -5.92
CA THR A 292 10.32 -2.95 -6.87
C THR A 292 11.42 -3.72 -6.14
N GLU A 293 11.99 -4.73 -6.80
CA GLU A 293 13.08 -5.54 -6.23
C GLU A 293 14.42 -4.81 -6.32
N HIS A 294 14.63 -4.03 -7.38
CA HIS A 294 15.84 -3.25 -7.60
C HIS A 294 15.53 -1.75 -7.69
N GLU A 295 16.54 -0.94 -7.38
CA GLU A 295 16.47 0.51 -7.52
C GLU A 295 16.32 0.91 -9.00
N GLY A 296 15.58 1.98 -9.27
CA GLY A 296 15.48 2.56 -10.62
C GLY A 296 14.62 1.76 -11.62
N GLN A 297 13.81 0.80 -11.16
CA GLN A 297 12.92 0.03 -12.04
C GLN A 297 11.64 0.78 -12.45
N GLY A 298 11.36 1.95 -11.85
CA GLY A 298 10.19 2.77 -12.14
C GLY A 298 8.89 1.98 -11.94
N TRP A 299 7.98 2.05 -12.92
CA TRP A 299 6.70 1.35 -12.86
C TRP A 299 6.78 -0.16 -13.13
N ALA A 300 7.90 -0.66 -13.65
CA ALA A 300 8.05 -2.08 -13.99
C ALA A 300 8.43 -2.92 -12.75
N ASN A 301 8.00 -4.18 -12.71
CA ASN A 301 8.35 -5.14 -11.65
C ASN A 301 7.86 -4.74 -10.26
N ARG A 302 6.79 -3.94 -10.16
CA ARG A 302 6.12 -3.63 -8.89
C ARG A 302 5.37 -4.87 -8.41
N LYS A 303 5.86 -5.49 -7.33
CA LYS A 303 5.27 -6.72 -6.76
C LYS A 303 4.70 -6.46 -5.37
N ALA A 304 3.54 -7.03 -5.11
CA ALA A 304 2.87 -6.96 -3.83
C ALA A 304 3.65 -7.73 -2.78
N ARG A 305 3.73 -7.16 -1.59
CA ARG A 305 4.41 -7.67 -0.41
C ARG A 305 3.50 -7.47 0.79
N VAL A 306 3.73 -8.26 1.84
CA VAL A 306 3.04 -8.06 3.12
C VAL A 306 4.08 -7.85 4.21
N LEU A 307 3.99 -6.70 4.87
CA LEU A 307 4.79 -6.33 6.04
C LEU A 307 3.89 -6.27 7.27
N CYS A 308 4.35 -6.80 8.40
CA CYS A 308 3.65 -6.61 9.68
C CYS A 308 4.16 -5.34 10.34
N LEU A 309 3.26 -4.40 10.57
CA LEU A 309 3.44 -3.22 11.40
C LEU A 309 2.67 -3.41 12.71
N HIS A 310 2.87 -2.47 13.62
CA HIS A 310 2.19 -2.43 14.92
C HIS A 310 1.62 -1.03 15.15
N SER A 311 0.58 -0.93 15.99
CA SER A 311 -0.14 0.32 16.29
C SER A 311 0.77 1.51 16.62
N HIS A 312 1.88 1.29 17.33
CA HIS A 312 2.82 2.37 17.70
C HIS A 312 3.50 3.04 16.48
N HIS A 313 3.67 2.34 15.36
CA HIS A 313 4.25 2.90 14.14
C HIS A 313 3.37 3.99 13.50
N PHE A 314 2.08 4.01 13.85
CA PHE A 314 1.10 4.98 13.35
C PHE A 314 0.99 6.23 14.25
N HIS A 315 1.77 6.30 15.33
CA HIS A 315 1.81 7.49 16.18
C HIS A 315 2.33 8.70 15.38
N PRO A 316 1.76 9.91 15.56
CA PRO A 316 2.20 11.11 14.83
C PRO A 316 3.68 11.47 14.97
N GLN A 317 4.31 11.02 16.06
CA GLN A 317 5.73 11.28 16.36
C GLN A 317 6.63 10.04 16.22
N ALA A 318 6.10 8.90 15.74
CA ALA A 318 6.94 7.74 15.48
C ALA A 318 8.02 8.06 14.42
N GLU A 319 9.07 7.27 14.38
CA GLU A 319 10.04 7.30 13.27
C GLU A 319 9.51 6.55 12.05
N SER A 320 10.08 6.83 10.87
CA SER A 320 9.75 6.10 9.65
C SER A 320 10.18 4.64 9.74
N CYS A 321 9.27 3.74 9.39
CA CYS A 321 9.55 2.33 9.19
C CYS A 321 10.38 2.09 7.93
N CYS A 322 11.25 1.10 8.01
CA CYS A 322 12.03 0.62 6.89
C CYS A 322 11.30 -0.52 6.17
N CYS A 323 11.06 -0.43 4.87
CA CYS A 323 10.43 -1.55 4.13
C CYS A 323 11.34 -2.77 3.96
N SER A 324 12.62 -2.67 4.34
CA SER A 324 13.55 -3.80 4.45
C SER A 324 13.51 -4.48 5.82
N MET A 325 12.67 -4.01 6.77
CA MET A 325 12.59 -4.59 8.11
C MET A 325 12.40 -6.10 8.04
N ASN A 326 13.38 -6.82 8.59
CA ASN A 326 13.23 -8.24 8.86
C ASN A 326 12.36 -8.37 10.12
N PRO A 327 11.24 -9.11 10.07
CA PRO A 327 10.35 -9.28 11.23
C PRO A 327 11.05 -9.82 12.47
N ALA A 328 12.20 -10.49 12.32
CA ALA A 328 12.97 -11.05 13.42
C ALA A 328 13.76 -9.99 14.23
N THR A 329 13.99 -8.80 13.69
CA THR A 329 14.85 -7.76 14.33
C THR A 329 14.10 -6.63 15.02
N ALA A 330 12.76 -6.55 14.88
CA ALA A 330 11.96 -5.48 15.50
C ALA A 330 11.81 -5.60 17.03
N MET A 331 12.39 -6.62 17.68
CA MET A 331 12.34 -6.81 19.14
C MET A 331 13.59 -6.33 19.89
N MET A 332 14.56 -5.69 19.24
CA MET A 332 15.80 -5.28 19.90
C MET A 332 16.30 -3.92 19.42
N THR A 333 15.78 -2.82 20.00
CA THR A 333 16.59 -1.61 20.27
C THR A 333 15.89 -0.70 21.28
N GLY A 334 16.44 -0.61 22.49
CA GLY A 334 16.17 0.47 23.45
C GLY A 334 15.92 -0.03 24.88
N PRO A 335 16.85 0.16 25.84
CA PRO A 335 16.59 -0.19 27.24
C PRO A 335 15.55 0.76 27.82
N ILE A 336 14.51 0.18 28.45
CA ILE A 336 13.63 0.90 29.36
C ILE A 336 14.51 1.47 30.49
N PRO A 337 14.50 2.78 30.77
CA PRO A 337 15.20 3.31 31.92
C PRO A 337 14.54 2.75 33.18
N GLY A 338 15.22 1.81 33.84
CA GLY A 338 14.80 1.27 35.12
C GLY A 338 14.77 2.38 36.20
N PRO A 339 13.92 2.26 37.22
CA PRO A 339 13.85 3.23 38.30
C PRO A 339 15.19 3.22 39.06
N GLY A 340 15.79 4.40 39.23
CA GLY A 340 17.06 4.57 39.93
C GLY A 340 16.99 4.09 41.40
N PRO A 341 18.11 3.63 42.00
CA PRO A 341 18.09 3.04 43.32
C PRO A 341 18.12 4.13 44.42
N GLY A 342 17.14 4.11 45.30
CA GLY A 342 17.23 4.71 46.64
C GLY A 342 17.92 3.77 47.64
N PRO A 343 18.44 4.27 48.78
CA PRO A 343 19.51 3.60 49.52
C PRO A 343 19.02 2.60 50.60
N GLY A 344 19.49 1.35 50.48
CA GLY A 344 19.86 0.36 51.52
C GLY A 344 18.89 -0.02 52.67
N PRO A 345 19.31 -0.88 53.62
CA PRO A 345 20.26 -2.00 53.54
C PRO A 345 19.68 -3.31 54.13
N GLY A 346 20.23 -4.47 53.77
CA GLY A 346 19.89 -5.73 54.45
C GLY A 346 20.67 -6.95 53.95
N MET A 347 21.56 -7.47 54.79
CA MET A 347 22.40 -8.65 54.59
C MET A 347 21.63 -9.93 54.21
N MET A 348 22.21 -10.80 53.37
CA MET A 348 22.83 -12.06 53.83
C MET A 348 23.48 -12.85 52.68
N VAL A 349 24.55 -13.53 53.09
CA VAL A 349 25.57 -14.35 52.43
C VAL A 349 25.00 -15.65 51.82
N TYR A 350 25.54 -16.13 50.69
CA TYR A 350 26.08 -17.51 50.57
C TYR A 350 26.98 -17.71 49.32
N GLN A 351 28.08 -18.41 49.55
CA GLN A 351 29.15 -18.80 48.61
C GLN A 351 28.84 -20.09 47.82
N GLY A 352 29.58 -20.27 46.72
CA GLY A 352 29.95 -21.58 46.12
C GLY A 352 30.24 -21.43 44.62
N GLY A 353 31.50 -21.32 44.17
CA GLY A 353 32.39 -22.44 43.82
C GLY A 353 32.04 -22.95 42.41
N GLY A 354 32.80 -22.73 41.34
CA GLY A 354 34.20 -23.13 41.10
C GLY A 354 34.18 -24.18 39.96
N GLY A 355 34.94 -23.99 38.87
CA GLY A 355 34.99 -25.00 37.81
C GLY A 355 35.60 -24.53 36.48
N THR A 356 36.89 -24.78 36.33
CA THR A 356 37.76 -24.56 35.18
C THR A 356 37.55 -25.58 34.05
N GLY A 357 37.86 -25.22 32.80
CA GLY A 357 38.11 -26.18 31.71
C GLY A 357 38.38 -25.55 30.36
N ALA A 358 39.63 -25.61 29.90
CA ALA A 358 40.14 -25.08 28.63
C ALA A 358 40.50 -26.21 27.63
N TYR A 359 40.92 -25.81 26.42
CA TYR A 359 41.54 -26.56 25.29
C TYR A 359 40.54 -27.25 24.32
N GLY A 360 40.64 -27.17 22.99
CA GLY A 360 41.70 -26.76 22.04
C GLY A 360 41.18 -26.86 20.56
N PRO A 361 42.04 -26.83 19.52
CA PRO A 361 41.90 -25.98 18.31
C PRO A 361 41.51 -26.68 16.98
N PRO A 362 41.41 -25.97 15.82
CA PRO A 362 40.83 -26.48 14.56
C PRO A 362 41.87 -26.92 13.50
N PRO A 363 41.44 -27.57 12.40
CA PRO A 363 42.26 -27.72 11.18
C PRO A 363 41.64 -27.09 9.90
N PRO A 364 42.40 -27.00 8.78
CA PRO A 364 42.51 -25.77 7.99
C PRO A 364 42.00 -25.84 6.53
N ALA A 365 42.14 -24.70 5.85
CA ALA A 365 41.82 -24.42 4.45
C ALA A 365 42.71 -25.16 3.43
N GLY A 366 42.14 -25.44 2.24
CA GLY A 366 42.83 -25.90 1.05
C GLY A 366 42.31 -25.19 -0.21
N VAL A 367 43.24 -24.59 -0.95
CA VAL A 367 43.09 -23.88 -2.22
C VAL A 367 43.39 -24.82 -3.38
N THR A 368 42.60 -24.78 -4.46
CA THR A 368 42.92 -25.03 -5.90
C THR A 368 41.58 -25.01 -6.65
N GLY A 369 41.34 -24.52 -7.87
CA GLY A 369 42.09 -23.95 -8.99
C GLY A 369 41.08 -23.96 -10.16
N ARG A 370 41.01 -22.89 -10.98
CA ARG A 370 40.19 -22.85 -12.23
C ARG A 370 40.86 -23.69 -13.33
N PRO A 371 40.12 -24.08 -14.39
CA PRO A 371 40.15 -23.25 -15.59
C PRO A 371 38.81 -23.10 -16.34
N ASP A 372 38.90 -22.18 -17.29
CA ASP A 372 37.96 -21.53 -18.21
C ASP A 372 37.47 -22.45 -19.35
N HIS A 373 36.23 -22.24 -19.84
CA HIS A 373 35.81 -22.59 -21.22
C HIS A 373 34.57 -21.76 -21.64
N GLY A 374 34.68 -21.12 -22.80
CA GLY A 374 33.68 -20.21 -23.37
C GLY A 374 32.57 -20.86 -24.22
N ARG A 375 31.42 -20.15 -24.24
CA ARG A 375 30.46 -19.80 -25.34
C ARG A 375 30.14 -20.83 -26.45
N PRO A 376 28.87 -20.90 -26.97
CA PRO A 376 28.21 -19.74 -27.59
C PRO A 376 26.66 -19.64 -27.48
N ARG A 377 26.17 -18.51 -28.02
CA ARG A 377 24.77 -18.02 -28.13
C ARG A 377 23.96 -18.73 -29.23
N GLN A 378 22.68 -18.97 -28.95
CA GLN A 378 21.52 -18.92 -29.88
C GLN A 378 20.32 -18.48 -29.00
N GLY A 379 19.46 -17.51 -29.29
CA GLY A 379 18.89 -17.06 -30.55
C GLY A 379 17.41 -17.46 -30.58
N GLY A 380 16.52 -16.65 -29.99
CA GLY A 380 15.08 -16.93 -29.91
C GLY A 380 14.23 -15.68 -30.15
N ILE A 381 13.65 -15.61 -31.34
CA ILE A 381 12.92 -14.50 -32.01
C ILE A 381 11.54 -14.18 -31.37
N LEU A 382 11.35 -14.41 -30.08
CA LEU A 382 10.08 -14.10 -29.36
C LEU A 382 10.20 -12.98 -28.33
N TYR A 383 11.39 -12.39 -28.17
CA TYR A 383 11.66 -11.30 -27.22
C TYR A 383 11.56 -9.88 -27.81
N ASP A 384 11.37 -9.75 -29.13
CA ASP A 384 11.50 -8.46 -29.84
C ASP A 384 10.17 -7.80 -30.25
N LEU A 385 9.02 -8.36 -29.88
CA LEU A 385 7.71 -7.73 -30.12
C LEU A 385 7.17 -6.94 -28.92
N GLY A 386 7.64 -7.22 -27.70
CA GLY A 386 7.17 -6.53 -26.48
C GLY A 386 7.76 -5.14 -26.24
N ASN A 387 8.93 -4.84 -26.83
CA ASN A 387 9.65 -3.59 -26.57
C ASN A 387 9.29 -2.43 -27.52
N ARG A 388 8.42 -2.65 -28.52
CA ARG A 388 7.96 -1.59 -29.44
C ARG A 388 6.66 -0.90 -29.01
N VAL A 389 6.01 -1.38 -27.95
CA VAL A 389 4.80 -0.73 -27.38
C VAL A 389 5.14 0.18 -26.19
N MET A 390 6.28 -0.04 -25.50
CA MET A 390 6.63 0.74 -24.30
C MET A 390 7.53 1.98 -24.55
N ASN A 391 8.00 2.19 -25.79
CA ASN A 391 8.83 3.37 -26.14
C ASN A 391 8.04 4.57 -26.69
N LYS A 392 6.70 4.57 -26.59
CA LYS A 392 5.85 5.71 -26.97
C LYS A 392 5.31 6.53 -25.78
N LEU A 393 5.72 6.23 -24.55
CA LEU A 393 5.33 6.96 -23.34
C LEU A 393 6.44 7.91 -22.81
N ARG A 394 7.32 8.40 -23.69
CA ARG A 394 8.36 9.39 -23.33
C ARG A 394 8.23 10.74 -24.01
N GLU A 395 7.15 10.95 -24.75
CA GLU A 395 6.78 12.26 -25.26
C GLU A 395 5.26 12.41 -25.17
N PHE A 396 4.71 12.43 -23.97
CA PHE A 396 3.48 13.15 -23.58
C PHE A 396 3.46 13.29 -22.06
#